data_AF-A0AAV2BF45-F1
#
_entry.id   AF-A0AAV2BF45-F1
#
_cell.length_a   1.000
_cell.length_b   1.000
_cell.length_c   1.000
_cell.angle_alpha   90.00
_cell.angle_beta   90.00
_cell.angle_gamma   90.00
#
_symmetry.space_group_name_H-M   'P 1'
#
loop_
_entity.id
_entity.type
_entity.pdbx_description
1 polymer ?
#
loop_
_entity_poly.entity_id
_entity_poly.type
_entity_poly.pdbx_seq_one_letter_code
_entity_poly.pdbx_strand_id
1 'polypeptide(L)'
;MIIGPFVLEIVVTFFIVACLLQKYGNCRKHHILVTANVFIAWYFAFIIICILPLDVSSTAYRQCLRDNFDTTTPYPVVTTEIPTNSSEVSNASSFEQNKSIQNIVDFQGLSFENACQLPWSYVSDEVLQSLWRVVYWTAQTLTWIILPMMQSYSTAGDFTISGKLKTALVENAIYYGSYLLIFGVLLIYVVLQPNSNLDGSHLKVICITASNTWGLFLLVLLEGYGLVEIPRKLWNTTKKGYMLNFLYFKASKVSAERCEAEERIDDLMEEITHISNTTPANHPTRPYVDLILEKLPDERKSVTQLRRSRDDGRFSIDGISVKGLAKLHKQIIRAIHMYRRTQCQWNMLLEQVFHWEDVVANESNREKIFKTSVKTTKSPFLKFIQTPKIEWYWNCMLRNWVYRTLCVVLSVFSAIVVWSELTFFTQSPTLSIFALFIKSAKANYNYILIEKCNKFLPLKDHIYCYDCIFVCVCLLYCVSNKNIKLLLLSPSSSN
;
A
#
# COMPACT_ATOMS: atom_id res chain seq x y z
N MET A 1 -25.12 5.78 18.90
CA MET A 1 -23.67 5.52 18.77
C MET A 1 -23.50 4.16 18.10
N ILE A 2 -23.30 4.11 16.78
CA ILE A 2 -23.18 2.83 16.06
C ILE A 2 -21.70 2.61 15.70
N ILE A 3 -20.89 2.26 16.70
CA ILE A 3 -19.45 1.94 16.57
C ILE A 3 -19.24 0.54 15.94
N GLY A 4 -20.26 -0.32 15.98
CA GLY A 4 -20.19 -1.71 15.56
C GLY A 4 -19.68 -1.95 14.12
N PRO A 5 -20.17 -1.24 13.10
CA PRO A 5 -19.73 -1.42 11.71
C PRO A 5 -18.23 -1.13 11.51
N PHE A 6 -17.73 -0.04 12.10
CA PHE A 6 -16.31 0.32 12.00
C PHE A 6 -15.41 -0.67 12.75
N VAL A 7 -15.82 -1.11 13.94
CA VAL A 7 -15.08 -2.14 14.69
C VAL A 7 -15.06 -3.46 13.94
N LEU A 8 -16.16 -3.85 13.30
CA LEU A 8 -16.20 -5.01 12.43
C LEU A 8 -15.21 -4.87 11.27
N GLU A 9 -15.12 -3.70 10.64
CA GLU A 9 -14.17 -3.42 9.54
C GLU A 9 -12.71 -3.56 10.00
N ILE A 10 -12.36 -3.03 11.17
CA ILE A 10 -11.04 -3.20 11.81
C ILE A 10 -10.71 -4.69 12.00
N VAL A 11 -11.65 -5.45 12.57
CA VAL A 11 -11.46 -6.87 12.87
C VAL A 11 -11.36 -7.71 11.58
N VAL A 12 -12.21 -7.44 10.59
CA VAL A 12 -12.16 -8.10 9.28
C VAL A 12 -10.84 -7.81 8.59
N THR A 13 -10.36 -6.56 8.62
CA THR A 13 -9.08 -6.17 8.04
C THR A 13 -7.92 -6.92 8.70
N PHE A 14 -7.95 -7.08 10.03
CA PHE A 14 -6.95 -7.86 10.77
C PHE A 14 -6.88 -9.31 10.26
N PHE A 15 -8.02 -9.99 10.13
CA PHE A 15 -8.05 -11.37 9.64
C PHE A 15 -7.64 -11.49 8.17
N ILE A 16 -8.05 -10.56 7.31
CA ILE A 16 -7.63 -10.52 5.90
C ILE A 16 -6.11 -10.43 5.82
N VAL A 17 -5.50 -9.49 6.55
CA VAL A 17 -4.05 -9.27 6.53
C VAL A 17 -3.32 -10.48 7.11
N ALA A 18 -3.83 -11.10 8.18
CA ALA A 18 -3.26 -12.32 8.74
C ALA A 18 -3.30 -13.48 7.74
N CYS A 19 -4.42 -13.67 7.04
CA CYS A 19 -4.55 -14.68 5.99
C CYS A 19 -3.62 -14.41 4.80
N LEU A 20 -3.48 -13.15 4.37
CA LEU A 20 -2.56 -12.77 3.30
C LEU A 20 -1.10 -13.02 3.70
N LEU A 21 -0.73 -12.68 4.93
CA LEU A 21 0.62 -12.89 5.44
C LEU A 21 0.95 -14.39 5.52
N GLN A 22 -0.01 -15.23 5.93
CA GLN A 22 0.16 -16.68 5.94
C GLN A 22 0.22 -17.28 4.53
N LYS A 23 -0.40 -16.63 3.53
CA LYS A 23 -0.37 -17.07 2.13
C LYS A 23 0.97 -16.73 1.46
N TYR A 24 1.49 -15.53 1.67
CA TYR A 24 2.70 -15.05 1.01
C TYR A 24 3.99 -15.24 1.83
N GLY A 25 3.87 -15.43 3.14
CA GLY A 25 4.98 -15.66 4.06
C GLY A 25 4.88 -17.02 4.75
N ASN A 26 6.02 -17.55 5.19
CA ASN A 26 6.04 -18.72 6.06
C ASN A 26 6.28 -18.29 7.50
N CYS A 27 5.20 -17.92 8.21
CA CYS A 27 5.27 -17.40 9.58
C CYS A 27 6.00 -18.33 10.56
N ARG A 28 6.09 -19.64 10.27
CA ARG A 28 6.81 -20.62 11.10
C ARG A 28 8.33 -20.61 10.90
N LYS A 29 8.82 -20.14 9.74
CA LYS A 29 10.25 -20.07 9.43
C LYS A 29 10.84 -18.68 9.68
N HIS A 30 9.99 -17.65 9.73
CA HIS A 30 10.44 -16.27 9.83
C HIS A 30 10.63 -15.85 11.29
N HIS A 31 11.58 -14.95 11.53
CA HIS A 31 11.75 -14.35 12.85
C HIS A 31 10.49 -13.54 13.23
N ILE A 32 10.03 -13.67 14.47
CA ILE A 32 8.76 -13.07 14.92
C ILE A 32 8.71 -11.55 14.72
N LEU A 33 9.83 -10.85 14.94
CA LEU A 33 9.93 -9.40 14.69
C LEU A 33 9.69 -9.04 13.22
N VAL A 34 10.16 -9.87 12.28
CA VAL A 34 9.95 -9.62 10.85
C VAL A 34 8.47 -9.78 10.52
N THR A 35 7.87 -10.88 10.97
CA THR A 35 6.45 -11.16 10.76
C THR A 35 5.56 -10.07 11.37
N ALA A 36 5.86 -9.64 12.61
CA ALA A 36 5.12 -8.59 13.29
C ALA A 36 5.21 -7.24 12.55
N ASN A 37 6.40 -6.80 12.16
CA ASN A 37 6.57 -5.53 11.46
C ASN A 37 5.90 -5.52 10.07
N VAL A 38 5.99 -6.64 9.33
CA VAL A 38 5.29 -6.77 8.04
C VAL A 38 3.77 -6.79 8.25
N PHE A 39 3.28 -7.50 9.26
CA PHE A 39 1.86 -7.50 9.62
C PHE A 39 1.36 -6.08 9.92
N ILE A 40 2.07 -5.34 10.77
CA ILE A 40 1.72 -3.97 11.15
C ILE A 40 1.73 -3.06 9.91
N ALA A 41 2.75 -3.16 9.06
CA ALA A 41 2.84 -2.38 7.82
C ALA A 41 1.66 -2.65 6.88
N TRP A 42 1.32 -3.92 6.65
CA TRP A 42 0.19 -4.27 5.80
C TRP A 42 -1.13 -3.85 6.45
N TYR A 43 -1.32 -4.13 7.73
CA TYR A 43 -2.52 -3.77 8.45
C TYR A 43 -2.84 -2.28 8.36
N PHE A 44 -1.86 -1.41 8.59
CA PHE A 44 -2.06 0.03 8.46
C PHE A 44 -2.24 0.50 7.01
N ALA A 45 -1.69 -0.21 6.01
CA ALA A 45 -1.99 0.10 4.62
C ALA A 45 -3.44 -0.26 4.25
N PHE A 46 -3.93 -1.42 4.69
CA PHE A 46 -5.31 -1.86 4.43
C PHE A 46 -6.34 -1.05 5.22
N ILE A 47 -6.04 -0.64 6.47
CA ILE A 47 -7.00 0.13 7.28
C ILE A 47 -7.26 1.53 6.72
N ILE A 48 -6.31 2.12 5.98
CA ILE A 48 -6.53 3.42 5.30
C ILE A 48 -7.71 3.33 4.32
N ILE A 49 -7.91 2.17 3.68
CA ILE A 49 -9.04 1.93 2.77
C ILE A 49 -10.37 2.04 3.53
N CYS A 50 -10.43 1.64 4.81
CA CYS A 50 -11.63 1.75 5.65
C CYS A 50 -11.79 3.14 6.28
N ILE A 51 -10.69 3.75 6.75
CA ILE A 51 -10.73 5.05 7.45
C ILE A 51 -11.10 6.20 6.49
N LEU A 52 -10.66 6.15 5.24
CA LEU A 52 -10.81 7.27 4.32
C LEU A 52 -12.28 7.57 3.95
N PRO A 53 -13.13 6.60 3.55
CA PRO A 53 -14.56 6.86 3.34
C PRO A 53 -15.28 7.39 4.59
N LEU A 54 -14.88 6.91 5.77
CA LEU A 54 -15.39 7.37 7.04
C LEU A 54 -15.04 8.85 7.30
N ASP A 55 -13.82 9.26 6.99
CA ASP A 55 -13.39 10.65 7.11
C ASP A 55 -14.18 11.57 6.18
N VAL A 56 -14.43 11.11 4.94
CA VAL A 56 -15.24 11.83 3.95
C VAL A 56 -16.69 11.99 4.44
N SER A 57 -17.34 10.91 4.87
CA SER A 57 -18.73 10.97 5.33
C SER A 57 -18.87 11.84 6.60
N SER A 58 -17.92 11.71 7.54
CA SER A 58 -17.88 12.52 8.77
C SER A 58 -17.64 14.01 8.47
N THR A 59 -16.82 14.34 7.47
CA THR A 59 -16.58 15.73 7.09
C THR A 59 -17.77 16.35 6.36
N ALA A 60 -18.43 15.60 5.48
CA ALA A 60 -19.66 16.05 4.83
C ALA A 60 -20.79 16.30 5.84
N TYR A 61 -20.93 15.44 6.84
CA TYR A 61 -21.88 15.62 7.95
C TYR A 61 -21.56 16.89 8.76
N ARG A 62 -20.29 17.12 9.12
CA ARG A 62 -19.87 18.33 9.85
C ARG A 62 -20.12 19.62 9.08
N GLN A 63 -19.94 19.61 7.76
CA GLN A 63 -20.29 20.74 6.92
C GLN A 63 -21.80 21.00 6.91
N CYS A 64 -22.61 19.95 6.75
CA CYS A 64 -24.06 20.08 6.82
C CYS A 64 -24.50 20.73 8.14
N LEU A 65 -23.89 20.36 9.27
CA LEU A 65 -24.18 21.00 10.56
C LEU A 65 -23.85 22.49 10.53
N ARG A 66 -22.66 22.88 10.04
CA ARG A 66 -22.26 24.30 9.95
C ARG A 66 -23.19 25.10 9.03
N ASP A 67 -23.46 24.59 7.83
CA ASP A 67 -24.33 25.22 6.84
C ASP A 67 -25.73 25.50 7.44
N ASN A 68 -26.27 24.58 8.26
CA ASN A 68 -27.55 24.78 8.95
C ASN A 68 -27.47 25.77 10.11
N PHE A 69 -26.36 25.83 10.86
CA PHE A 69 -26.18 26.81 11.95
C PHE A 69 -26.11 28.25 11.42
N ASP A 70 -25.40 28.49 10.31
CA ASP A 70 -25.27 29.83 9.70
C ASP A 70 -26.60 30.32 9.09
N THR A 71 -27.48 29.40 8.68
CA THR A 71 -28.81 29.74 8.15
C THR A 71 -29.80 30.15 9.26
N THR A 72 -29.55 29.76 10.52
CA THR A 72 -30.41 30.08 11.68
C THR A 72 -30.13 31.41 12.38
N THR A 73 -29.16 32.22 11.92
CA THR A 73 -28.94 33.58 12.42
C THR A 73 -29.43 34.64 11.44
N PRO A 74 -30.71 35.05 11.46
CA PRO A 74 -31.08 36.34 10.90
C PRO A 74 -30.56 37.42 11.86
N TYR A 75 -29.59 38.22 11.41
CA TYR A 75 -29.34 39.52 12.00
C TYR A 75 -30.68 40.28 12.07
N PRO A 76 -31.15 40.77 13.23
CA PRO A 76 -32.26 41.69 13.23
C PRO A 76 -31.72 43.02 12.67
N VAL A 77 -32.04 43.30 11.42
CA VAL A 77 -32.01 44.68 10.91
C VAL A 77 -33.08 45.43 11.68
N VAL A 78 -32.66 46.11 12.74
CA VAL A 78 -33.48 47.11 13.42
C VAL A 78 -33.48 48.35 12.53
N THR A 79 -34.45 48.46 11.63
CA THR A 79 -34.87 49.74 11.10
C THR A 79 -35.71 50.43 12.16
N THR A 80 -35.09 51.29 12.95
CA THR A 80 -35.77 52.23 13.85
C THR A 80 -36.27 53.42 13.02
N GLU A 81 -37.56 53.40 12.68
CA GLU A 81 -38.30 54.61 12.37
C GLU A 81 -38.51 55.41 13.66
N ILE A 82 -38.10 56.69 13.63
CA ILE A 82 -38.31 57.66 14.69
C ILE A 82 -39.79 58.09 14.67
N PRO A 83 -40.45 58.14 15.84
CA PRO A 83 -41.18 59.35 16.16
C PRO A 83 -40.76 59.92 17.52
N THR A 84 -40.59 61.23 17.48
CA THR A 84 -40.43 62.18 18.57
C THR A 84 -41.53 62.08 19.63
N ASN A 85 -41.18 62.05 20.92
CA ASN A 85 -41.51 63.14 21.87
C ASN A 85 -41.05 62.87 23.31
N SER A 86 -40.23 63.81 23.81
CA SER A 86 -40.24 64.45 25.13
C SER A 86 -40.05 63.65 26.44
N SER A 87 -39.03 64.12 27.18
CA SER A 87 -38.97 64.32 28.65
C SER A 87 -38.39 63.21 29.54
N GLU A 88 -37.11 63.39 29.88
CA GLU A 88 -36.56 63.54 31.23
C GLU A 88 -36.69 62.42 32.30
N VAL A 89 -35.50 61.95 32.72
CA VAL A 89 -35.01 61.89 34.12
C VAL A 89 -35.20 60.59 34.94
N SER A 90 -34.06 59.88 35.07
CA SER A 90 -33.43 59.34 36.30
C SER A 90 -33.70 57.92 36.86
N ASN A 91 -32.55 57.30 37.16
CA ASN A 91 -32.16 56.48 38.32
C ASN A 91 -32.42 54.96 38.41
N ALA A 92 -31.28 54.26 38.34
CA ALA A 92 -30.82 53.08 39.07
C ALA A 92 -31.70 52.48 40.19
N SER A 93 -31.88 51.14 40.18
CA SER A 93 -31.19 50.18 41.06
C SER A 93 -31.98 48.85 41.25
N SER A 94 -31.26 47.74 41.05
CA SER A 94 -31.27 46.44 41.78
C SER A 94 -32.57 45.71 42.20
N PHE A 95 -32.60 44.42 41.79
CA PHE A 95 -32.94 43.21 42.57
C PHE A 95 -34.41 42.96 43.03
N GLU A 96 -35.10 41.97 42.45
CA GLU A 96 -35.36 40.64 43.06
C GLU A 96 -36.49 39.82 42.39
N GLN A 97 -36.19 38.51 42.27
CA GLN A 97 -37.05 37.33 42.47
C GLN A 97 -38.26 37.00 41.56
N ASN A 98 -38.08 35.86 40.88
CA ASN A 98 -39.01 34.73 40.74
C ASN A 98 -40.49 35.00 40.39
N LYS A 99 -40.85 34.63 39.15
CA LYS A 99 -42.05 33.79 38.95
C LYS A 99 -42.00 33.04 37.63
N SER A 100 -41.95 31.72 37.74
CA SER A 100 -42.37 30.79 36.70
C SER A 100 -43.80 31.10 36.28
N ILE A 101 -43.97 31.67 35.09
CA ILE A 101 -45.24 31.66 34.37
C ILE A 101 -44.95 31.10 32.98
N GLN A 102 -45.55 29.94 32.75
CA GLN A 102 -45.60 29.24 31.49
C GLN A 102 -46.10 30.19 30.40
N ASN A 103 -45.28 30.41 29.37
CA ASN A 103 -45.78 30.81 28.07
C ASN A 103 -45.45 29.68 27.10
N ILE A 104 -46.46 28.83 26.94
CA ILE A 104 -46.67 27.98 25.78
C ILE A 104 -46.74 28.93 24.59
N VAL A 105 -45.62 29.12 23.89
CA VAL A 105 -45.64 29.58 22.51
C VAL A 105 -45.52 28.33 21.68
N ASP A 106 -46.68 27.92 21.18
CA ASP A 106 -46.87 26.83 20.23
C ASP A 106 -46.09 27.17 18.96
N PHE A 107 -44.87 26.66 18.86
CA PHE A 107 -44.03 26.80 17.67
C PHE A 107 -44.37 25.67 16.69
N GLN A 108 -45.62 25.67 16.24
CA GLN A 108 -46.01 24.90 15.08
C GLN A 108 -45.52 25.62 13.82
N GLY A 109 -44.64 24.96 13.09
CA GLY A 109 -44.39 25.27 11.68
C GLY A 109 -43.05 25.94 11.35
N LEU A 110 -41.93 25.40 11.84
CA LEU A 110 -40.69 25.46 11.05
C LEU A 110 -40.48 24.09 10.45
N SER A 111 -40.60 24.01 9.12
CA SER A 111 -40.29 22.84 8.32
C SER A 111 -38.86 22.38 8.63
N PHE A 112 -38.76 21.30 9.40
CA PHE A 112 -37.53 20.55 9.64
C PHE A 112 -37.15 19.76 8.36
N GLU A 113 -37.02 20.44 7.22
CA GLU A 113 -36.65 19.78 5.95
C GLU A 113 -35.15 19.58 5.77
N ASN A 114 -34.30 20.11 6.67
CA ASN A 114 -32.84 20.02 6.57
C ASN A 114 -32.16 19.37 7.79
N ALA A 115 -32.70 18.25 8.30
CA ALA A 115 -32.01 17.50 9.34
C ALA A 115 -30.80 16.74 8.77
N CYS A 116 -29.58 17.15 9.13
CA CYS A 116 -28.36 16.43 8.75
C CYS A 116 -28.40 14.98 9.28
N GLN A 117 -28.34 14.01 8.36
CA GLN A 117 -28.33 12.60 8.74
C GLN A 117 -26.95 12.15 9.21
N LEU A 118 -26.90 11.48 10.36
CA LEU A 118 -25.67 10.89 10.89
C LEU A 118 -25.20 9.75 9.97
N PRO A 119 -23.91 9.69 9.58
CA PRO A 119 -23.41 8.60 8.76
C PRO A 119 -23.44 7.27 9.53
N TRP A 120 -23.63 6.17 8.79
CA TRP A 120 -23.84 4.83 9.36
C TRP A 120 -22.68 4.39 10.27
N SER A 121 -21.46 4.75 9.89
CA SER A 121 -20.24 4.39 10.61
C SER A 121 -19.65 5.55 11.44
N TYR A 122 -20.44 6.54 11.86
CA TYR A 122 -19.94 7.75 12.53
C TYR A 122 -19.03 7.47 13.74
N VAL A 123 -17.89 8.17 13.77
CA VAL A 123 -16.89 8.15 14.84
C VAL A 123 -16.62 9.59 15.27
N SER A 124 -16.32 9.82 16.56
CA SER A 124 -16.00 11.16 17.05
C SER A 124 -14.70 11.69 16.47
N ASP A 125 -14.61 13.02 16.35
CA ASP A 125 -13.47 13.74 15.76
C ASP A 125 -12.15 13.39 16.47
N GLU A 126 -12.17 13.28 17.79
CA GLU A 126 -11.01 12.92 18.61
C GLU A 126 -10.46 11.53 18.27
N VAL A 127 -11.37 10.56 18.04
CA VAL A 127 -11.01 9.18 17.71
C VAL A 127 -10.47 9.11 16.29
N LEU A 128 -11.10 9.80 15.33
CA LEU A 128 -10.65 9.86 13.94
C LEU A 128 -9.27 10.52 13.82
N GLN A 129 -9.05 11.63 14.53
CA GLN A 129 -7.75 12.30 14.58
C GLN A 129 -6.68 11.43 15.24
N SER A 130 -7.02 10.73 16.32
CA SER A 130 -6.12 9.79 16.99
C SER A 130 -5.74 8.62 16.08
N LEU A 131 -6.70 8.07 15.32
CA LEU A 131 -6.46 7.03 14.32
C LEU A 131 -5.48 7.48 13.24
N TRP A 132 -5.74 8.63 12.62
CA TRP A 132 -4.84 9.18 11.61
C TRP A 132 -3.44 9.47 12.16
N ARG A 133 -3.34 9.93 13.41
CA ARG A 133 -2.04 10.15 14.08
C ARG A 133 -1.28 8.84 14.28
N VAL A 134 -1.96 7.76 14.70
CA VAL A 134 -1.33 6.44 14.83
C VAL A 134 -0.87 5.93 13.47
N VAL A 135 -1.75 5.92 12.46
CA VAL A 135 -1.43 5.49 11.09
C VAL A 135 -0.22 6.26 10.55
N TYR A 136 -0.23 7.59 10.68
CA TYR A 136 0.83 8.46 10.20
C TYR A 136 2.18 8.14 10.85
N TRP A 137 2.27 8.17 12.18
CA TRP A 137 3.55 7.96 12.86
C TRP A 137 4.06 6.53 12.72
N THR A 138 3.19 5.53 12.76
CA THR A 138 3.59 4.14 12.54
C THR A 138 4.10 3.95 11.11
N ALA A 139 3.44 4.51 10.10
CA ALA A 139 3.90 4.45 8.72
C ALA A 139 5.26 5.14 8.54
N GLN A 140 5.47 6.29 9.18
CA GLN A 140 6.75 7.01 9.12
C GLN A 140 7.89 6.22 9.78
N THR A 141 7.67 5.68 10.98
CA THR A 141 8.67 4.84 11.67
C THR A 141 8.98 3.57 10.89
N LEU A 142 7.97 2.92 10.31
CA LEU A 142 8.17 1.73 9.49
C LEU A 142 8.99 2.02 8.24
N THR A 143 8.64 3.11 7.53
CA THR A 143 9.23 3.45 6.23
C THR A 143 10.67 3.93 6.36
N TRP A 144 10.96 4.81 7.33
CA TRP A 144 12.27 5.47 7.43
C TRP A 144 13.24 4.79 8.39
N ILE A 145 12.76 3.90 9.26
CA ILE A 145 13.61 3.27 10.28
C ILE A 145 13.55 1.76 10.16
N ILE A 146 12.38 1.16 10.42
CA ILE A 146 12.30 -0.29 10.66
C ILE A 146 12.56 -1.11 9.38
N LEU A 147 11.88 -0.82 8.27
CA LEU A 147 12.00 -1.62 7.04
C LEU A 147 13.41 -1.54 6.41
N PRO A 148 14.02 -0.34 6.27
CA PRO A 148 15.38 -0.22 5.74
C PRO A 148 16.42 -0.90 6.64
N MET A 149 16.27 -0.77 7.97
CA MET A 149 17.13 -1.46 8.93
C MET A 149 17.00 -2.98 8.82
N MET A 150 15.77 -3.50 8.73
CA MET A 150 15.54 -4.94 8.55
C MET A 150 16.14 -5.46 7.25
N GLN A 151 16.02 -4.70 6.16
CA GLN A 151 16.59 -5.06 4.85
C GLN A 151 18.12 -5.17 4.94
N SER A 152 18.81 -4.13 5.43
CA SER A 152 20.27 -4.17 5.57
C SER A 152 20.73 -5.23 6.57
N TYR A 153 20.03 -5.41 7.69
CA TYR A 153 20.34 -6.45 8.67
C TYR A 153 20.25 -7.86 8.07
N SER A 154 19.22 -8.12 7.25
CA SER A 154 19.03 -9.43 6.62
C SER A 154 20.11 -9.79 5.60
N THR A 155 20.76 -8.78 5.01
CA THR A 155 21.83 -8.96 4.01
C THR A 155 23.24 -8.76 4.60
N ALA A 156 23.37 -8.47 5.89
CA ALA A 156 24.66 -8.31 6.55
C ALA A 156 25.38 -9.67 6.72
N GLY A 157 26.65 -9.71 6.35
CA GLY A 157 27.50 -10.91 6.42
C GLY A 157 28.25 -11.09 7.74
N ASP A 158 28.10 -10.17 8.70
CA ASP A 158 28.72 -10.29 10.01
C ASP A 158 28.19 -11.50 10.78
N PHE A 159 29.04 -12.11 11.60
CA PHE A 159 28.71 -13.31 12.34
C PHE A 159 28.02 -13.04 13.68
N THR A 160 28.15 -11.82 14.22
CA THR A 160 27.56 -11.41 15.49
C THR A 160 26.33 -10.52 15.29
N ILE A 161 25.39 -10.55 16.22
CA ILE A 161 24.17 -9.71 16.19
C ILE A 161 24.54 -8.22 16.17
N SER A 162 25.46 -7.80 17.04
CA SER A 162 25.93 -6.42 17.12
C SER A 162 26.70 -6.00 15.86
N GLY A 163 27.45 -6.91 15.25
CA GLY A 163 28.12 -6.67 13.96
C GLY A 163 27.12 -6.40 12.85
N LYS A 164 26.10 -7.27 12.73
CA LYS A 164 25.03 -7.09 11.74
C LYS A 164 24.25 -5.80 11.94
N LEU A 165 23.94 -5.44 13.20
CA LEU A 165 23.25 -4.20 13.51
C LEU A 165 24.11 -2.97 13.18
N LYS A 166 25.41 -3.01 13.48
CA LYS A 166 26.36 -1.95 13.13
C LYS A 166 26.45 -1.79 11.61
N THR A 167 26.60 -2.87 10.87
CA THR A 167 26.64 -2.84 9.40
C THR A 167 25.33 -2.29 8.83
N ALA A 168 24.18 -2.69 9.37
CA ALA A 168 22.89 -2.17 8.96
C ALA A 168 22.74 -0.66 9.23
N LEU A 169 23.19 -0.19 10.40
CA LEU A 169 23.21 1.23 10.74
C LEU A 169 24.13 2.02 9.81
N VAL A 170 25.33 1.52 9.53
CA VAL A 170 26.30 2.19 8.66
C VAL A 170 25.79 2.30 7.22
N GLU A 171 25.22 1.23 6.67
CA GLU A 171 24.65 1.26 5.31
C GLU A 171 23.51 2.27 5.19
N ASN A 172 22.58 2.28 6.15
CA ASN A 172 21.49 3.23 6.17
C ASN A 172 21.99 4.67 6.45
N ALA A 173 22.99 4.84 7.31
CA ALA A 173 23.58 6.15 7.59
C ALA A 173 24.30 6.74 6.37
N ILE A 174 24.95 5.92 5.53
CA ILE A 174 25.54 6.38 4.26
C ILE A 174 24.42 6.88 3.33
N TYR A 175 23.35 6.09 3.19
CA TYR A 175 22.23 6.43 2.33
C TYR A 175 21.51 7.72 2.79
N TYR A 176 21.10 7.78 4.06
CA TYR A 176 20.46 8.98 4.62
C TYR A 176 21.41 10.17 4.73
N GLY A 177 22.69 9.93 5.01
CA GLY A 177 23.71 10.97 5.02
C GLY A 177 23.86 11.64 3.67
N SER A 178 23.77 10.88 2.57
CA SER A 178 23.79 11.46 1.21
C SER A 178 22.58 12.36 0.95
N TYR A 179 21.38 11.99 1.42
CA TYR A 179 20.20 12.85 1.32
C TYR A 179 20.29 14.07 2.23
N LEU A 180 20.84 13.91 3.44
CA LEU A 180 21.02 15.01 4.38
C LEU A 180 21.99 16.05 3.82
N LEU A 181 23.03 15.63 3.09
CA LEU A 181 23.95 16.53 2.38
C LEU A 181 23.18 17.37 1.35
N ILE A 182 22.41 16.72 0.47
CA ILE A 182 21.61 17.40 -0.56
C ILE A 182 20.62 18.38 0.10
N PHE A 183 19.93 17.92 1.14
CA PHE A 183 19.00 18.76 1.91
C PHE A 183 19.71 19.95 2.56
N GLY A 184 20.91 19.74 3.11
CA GLY A 184 21.73 20.78 3.72
C GLY A 184 22.14 21.88 2.72
N VAL A 185 22.53 21.49 1.50
CA VAL A 185 22.83 22.46 0.42
C VAL A 185 21.60 23.28 0.05
N LEU A 186 20.43 22.64 -0.07
CA LEU A 186 19.17 23.33 -0.33
C LEU A 186 18.78 24.26 0.83
N LEU A 187 19.01 23.85 2.08
CA LEU A 187 18.72 24.67 3.24
C LEU A 187 19.63 25.89 3.31
N ILE A 188 20.93 25.75 3.01
CA ILE A 188 21.86 26.88 2.89
C ILE A 188 21.37 27.87 1.84
N TYR A 189 20.93 27.39 0.68
CA TYR A 189 20.35 28.25 -0.36
C TYR A 189 19.16 29.07 0.16
N VAL A 190 18.24 28.46 0.92
CA VAL A 190 17.07 29.16 1.49
C VAL A 190 17.48 30.18 2.57
N VAL A 191 18.46 29.86 3.42
CA VAL A 191 18.99 30.77 4.45
C VAL A 191 19.63 32.01 3.81
N LEU A 192 20.33 31.84 2.69
CA LEU A 192 21.00 32.94 1.99
C LEU A 192 20.03 33.88 1.26
N GLN A 193 18.75 33.52 1.14
CA GLN A 193 17.76 34.36 0.50
C GLN A 193 17.34 35.51 1.44
N PRO A 194 17.41 36.79 0.99
CA PRO A 194 17.06 37.93 1.83
C PRO A 194 15.58 37.85 2.25
N ASN A 195 15.32 38.00 3.55
CA ASN A 195 14.03 37.86 4.26
C ASN A 195 13.64 36.46 4.79
N SER A 196 14.58 35.51 4.92
CA SER A 196 14.28 34.20 5.51
C SER A 196 14.41 34.18 7.05
N ASN A 197 13.27 34.17 7.76
CA ASN A 197 13.23 33.86 9.20
C ASN A 197 13.01 32.35 9.39
N LEU A 198 14.09 31.57 9.28
CA LEU A 198 14.04 30.12 9.45
C LEU A 198 14.05 29.76 10.95
N ASP A 199 12.86 29.60 11.52
CA ASP A 199 12.67 29.02 12.86
C ASP A 199 12.66 27.47 12.81
N GLY A 200 12.93 26.82 13.95
CA GLY A 200 12.80 25.37 14.11
C GLY A 200 11.40 24.84 13.79
N SER A 201 10.36 25.66 14.04
CA SER A 201 8.98 25.35 13.65
C SER A 201 8.81 25.30 12.12
N HIS A 202 9.39 26.26 11.40
CA HIS A 202 9.38 26.28 9.94
C HIS A 202 10.18 25.11 9.36
N LEU A 203 11.33 24.78 9.93
CA LEU A 203 12.12 23.62 9.53
C LEU A 203 11.34 22.32 9.69
N LYS A 204 10.63 22.14 10.82
CA LYS A 204 9.75 20.98 11.04
C LYS A 204 8.66 20.87 9.97
N VAL A 205 8.01 21.98 9.61
CA VAL A 205 6.98 22.00 8.56
C VAL A 205 7.58 21.66 7.19
N ILE A 206 8.77 22.18 6.87
CA ILE A 206 9.50 21.86 5.64
C ILE A 206 9.81 20.36 5.58
N CYS A 207 10.32 19.75 6.65
CA CYS A 207 10.64 18.33 6.69
C CYS A 207 9.39 17.44 6.51
N ILE A 208 8.28 17.78 7.18
CA ILE A 208 7.01 17.05 7.02
C ILE A 208 6.51 17.17 5.58
N THR A 209 6.55 18.39 5.02
CA THR A 209 6.11 18.67 3.65
C THR A 209 6.98 17.92 2.63
N ALA A 210 8.30 17.97 2.76
CA ALA A 210 9.23 17.27 1.87
C ALA A 210 9.01 15.75 1.87
N SER A 211 8.83 15.15 3.06
CA SER A 211 8.52 13.72 3.21
C SER A 211 7.22 13.34 2.48
N ASN A 212 6.16 14.13 2.67
CA ASN A 212 4.88 13.90 2.01
C ASN A 212 4.96 14.10 0.49
N THR A 213 5.71 15.11 0.04
CA THR A 213 5.94 15.38 -1.40
C THR A 213 6.67 14.21 -2.07
N TRP A 214 7.64 13.58 -1.40
CA TRP A 214 8.30 12.38 -1.92
C TRP A 214 7.30 11.24 -2.15
N GLY A 215 6.40 10.99 -1.18
CA GLY A 215 5.33 10.01 -1.33
C GLY A 215 4.38 10.33 -2.47
N LEU A 216 3.93 11.59 -2.59
CA LEU A 216 3.06 12.03 -3.68
C LEU A 216 3.74 11.93 -5.06
N PHE A 217 5.03 12.27 -5.15
CA PHE A 217 5.80 12.15 -6.38
C PHE A 217 5.87 10.69 -6.86
N LEU A 218 6.21 9.77 -5.96
CA LEU A 218 6.22 8.33 -6.27
C LEU A 218 4.82 7.84 -6.67
N LEU A 219 3.78 8.30 -5.97
CA LEU A 219 2.41 7.94 -6.28
C LEU A 219 2.05 8.36 -7.71
N VAL A 220 2.30 9.61 -8.10
CA VAL A 220 2.02 10.12 -9.46
C VAL A 220 2.72 9.28 -10.53
N LEU A 221 4.01 8.92 -10.32
CA LEU A 221 4.76 8.10 -11.28
C LEU A 221 4.19 6.68 -11.40
N LEU A 222 3.89 6.03 -10.27
CA LEU A 222 3.39 4.66 -10.23
C LEU A 222 1.93 4.57 -10.71
N GLU A 223 1.10 5.56 -10.37
CA GLU A 223 -0.28 5.72 -10.83
C GLU A 223 -0.36 5.83 -12.34
N GLY A 224 0.47 6.69 -12.96
CA GLY A 224 0.49 6.86 -14.41
C GLY A 224 0.75 5.54 -15.15
N TYR A 225 1.69 4.73 -14.65
CA TYR A 225 1.95 3.40 -15.20
C TYR A 225 0.75 2.45 -14.98
N GLY A 226 0.18 2.42 -13.78
CA GLY A 226 -0.95 1.55 -13.42
C GLY A 226 -2.19 1.81 -14.27
N LEU A 227 -2.53 3.08 -14.50
CA LEU A 227 -3.70 3.51 -15.29
C LEU A 227 -3.66 3.01 -16.74
N VAL A 228 -2.48 2.82 -17.31
CA VAL A 228 -2.30 2.43 -18.72
C VAL A 228 -1.95 0.95 -18.87
N GLU A 229 -1.02 0.45 -18.07
CA GLU A 229 -0.49 -0.91 -18.25
C GLU A 229 -1.51 -1.97 -17.82
N ILE A 230 -2.33 -1.72 -16.80
CA ILE A 230 -3.32 -2.71 -16.32
C ILE A 230 -4.37 -3.03 -17.41
N PRO A 231 -5.09 -2.05 -18.00
CA PRO A 231 -6.01 -2.34 -19.10
C PRO A 231 -5.30 -2.97 -20.30
N ARG A 232 -4.12 -2.46 -20.68
CA ARG A 232 -3.34 -3.00 -21.80
C ARG A 232 -3.01 -4.48 -21.60
N LYS A 233 -2.56 -4.85 -20.40
CA LYS A 233 -2.23 -6.22 -20.05
C LYS A 233 -3.45 -7.13 -20.12
N LEU A 234 -4.60 -6.69 -19.61
CA LEU A 234 -5.86 -7.45 -19.72
C LEU A 234 -6.25 -7.68 -21.18
N TRP A 235 -6.21 -6.64 -22.01
CA TRP A 235 -6.50 -6.76 -23.44
C TRP A 235 -5.57 -7.76 -24.14
N ASN A 236 -4.27 -7.64 -23.89
CA ASN A 236 -3.27 -8.54 -24.47
C ASN A 236 -3.42 -10.00 -23.99
N THR A 237 -3.89 -10.20 -22.76
CA THR A 237 -4.21 -11.53 -22.22
C THR A 237 -5.35 -12.21 -22.95
N THR A 238 -6.24 -11.46 -23.60
CA THR A 238 -7.32 -12.04 -24.43
C THR A 238 -6.79 -12.61 -25.75
N LYS A 239 -5.61 -12.15 -26.20
CA LYS A 239 -4.95 -12.60 -27.43
C LYS A 239 -4.05 -13.80 -27.13
N LYS A 240 -4.62 -15.00 -27.15
CA LYS A 240 -3.95 -16.26 -26.76
C LYS A 240 -2.58 -16.46 -27.44
N GLY A 241 -2.50 -16.33 -28.76
CA GLY A 241 -1.25 -16.51 -29.51
C GLY A 241 -0.18 -15.46 -29.20
N TYR A 242 -0.59 -14.19 -29.01
CA TYR A 242 0.32 -13.14 -28.55
C TYR A 242 0.86 -13.42 -27.16
N MET A 243 -0.01 -13.80 -26.22
CA MET A 243 0.38 -14.12 -24.84
C MET A 243 1.35 -15.29 -24.79
N LEU A 244 1.12 -16.35 -25.56
CA LEU A 244 2.01 -17.51 -25.60
C LEU A 244 3.40 -17.13 -26.13
N ASN A 245 3.48 -16.40 -27.26
CA ASN A 245 4.74 -15.92 -27.82
C ASN A 245 5.49 -14.99 -26.84
N PHE A 246 4.75 -14.10 -26.16
CA PHE A 246 5.31 -13.24 -25.13
C PHE A 246 5.89 -14.05 -23.96
N LEU A 247 5.20 -15.10 -23.52
CA LEU A 247 5.68 -15.97 -22.44
C LEU A 247 6.92 -16.77 -22.84
N TYR A 248 6.99 -17.27 -24.07
CA TYR A 248 8.21 -17.92 -24.58
C TYR A 248 9.40 -16.95 -24.65
N PHE A 249 9.17 -15.73 -25.13
CA PHE A 249 10.21 -14.69 -25.10
C PHE A 249 10.64 -14.35 -23.67
N LYS A 250 9.68 -14.27 -22.73
CA LYS A 250 10.00 -14.05 -21.32
C LYS A 250 10.76 -15.24 -20.71
N ALA A 251 10.48 -16.46 -21.16
CA ALA A 251 11.15 -17.66 -20.69
C ALA A 251 12.65 -17.62 -21.03
N SER A 252 13.03 -17.19 -22.24
CA SER A 252 14.45 -17.06 -22.57
C SER A 252 15.18 -16.07 -21.65
N LYS A 253 14.55 -14.92 -21.35
CA LYS A 253 15.11 -13.94 -20.42
C LYS A 253 15.26 -14.48 -18.99
N VAL A 254 14.20 -15.06 -18.42
CA VAL A 254 14.23 -15.58 -17.03
C VAL A 254 15.17 -16.78 -16.93
N SER A 255 15.28 -17.60 -17.98
CA SER A 255 16.24 -18.70 -18.05
C SER A 255 17.68 -18.19 -18.00
N ALA A 256 17.99 -17.11 -18.72
CA ALA A 256 19.32 -16.50 -18.69
C ALA A 256 19.65 -15.92 -17.30
N GLU A 257 18.72 -15.16 -16.70
CA GLU A 257 18.89 -14.64 -15.32
C GLU A 257 19.04 -15.76 -14.29
N ARG A 258 18.36 -16.89 -14.49
CA ARG A 258 18.50 -18.07 -13.65
C ARG A 258 19.88 -18.71 -13.81
N CYS A 259 20.37 -18.88 -15.03
CA CYS A 259 21.71 -19.42 -15.31
C CYS A 259 22.80 -18.56 -14.66
N GLU A 260 22.73 -17.24 -14.83
CA GLU A 260 23.68 -16.30 -14.19
C GLU A 260 23.63 -16.40 -12.65
N ALA A 261 22.44 -16.56 -12.07
CA ALA A 261 22.29 -16.73 -10.63
C ALA A 261 22.82 -18.09 -10.13
N GLU A 262 22.69 -19.15 -10.93
CA GLU A 262 23.23 -20.49 -10.68
C GLU A 262 24.77 -20.51 -10.76
N GLU A 263 25.36 -19.90 -11.79
CA GLU A 263 26.80 -19.75 -11.94
C GLU A 263 27.40 -18.96 -10.76
N ARG A 264 26.80 -17.81 -10.42
CA ARG A 264 27.29 -16.96 -9.31
C ARG A 264 27.29 -17.68 -7.96
N ILE A 265 26.29 -18.52 -7.69
CA ILE A 265 26.27 -19.29 -6.44
C ILE A 265 27.30 -20.41 -6.46
N ASP A 266 27.51 -21.07 -7.61
CA ASP A 266 28.50 -22.12 -7.78
C ASP A 266 29.94 -21.59 -7.63
N ASP A 267 30.26 -20.42 -8.21
CA ASP A 267 31.55 -19.75 -8.06
C ASP A 267 31.87 -19.46 -6.57
N LEU A 268 30.89 -18.90 -5.85
CA LEU A 268 31.05 -18.58 -4.43
C LEU A 268 31.11 -19.84 -3.56
N MET A 269 30.45 -20.93 -3.97
CA MET A 269 30.54 -22.23 -3.31
C MET A 269 31.92 -22.86 -3.48
N GLU A 270 32.53 -22.73 -4.66
CA GLU A 270 33.89 -23.18 -4.90
C GLU A 270 34.89 -22.37 -4.05
N GLU A 271 34.72 -21.04 -3.99
CA GLU A 271 35.55 -20.17 -3.16
C GLU A 271 35.49 -20.56 -1.67
N ILE A 272 34.30 -20.72 -1.08
CA ILE A 272 34.18 -21.11 0.34
C ILE A 272 34.68 -22.54 0.59
N THR A 273 34.56 -23.44 -0.39
CA THR A 273 35.07 -24.81 -0.29
C THR A 273 36.60 -24.80 -0.28
N HIS A 274 37.24 -24.04 -1.16
CA HIS A 274 38.68 -23.85 -1.17
C HIS A 274 39.18 -23.27 0.17
N ILE A 275 38.48 -22.26 0.70
CA ILE A 275 38.76 -21.68 2.02
C ILE A 275 38.59 -22.72 3.14
N SER A 276 37.57 -23.57 3.06
CA SER A 276 37.33 -24.65 4.02
C SER A 276 38.42 -25.72 3.99
N ASN A 277 39.07 -25.96 2.84
CA ASN A 277 40.13 -26.96 2.73
C ASN A 277 41.47 -26.41 3.21
N THR A 278 41.73 -25.13 2.96
CA THR A 278 42.96 -24.44 3.38
C THR A 278 42.95 -24.01 4.86
N THR A 279 41.77 -23.87 5.48
CA THR A 279 41.65 -23.47 6.89
C THR A 279 41.78 -24.68 7.83
N PRO A 280 42.83 -24.78 8.66
CA PRO A 280 42.98 -25.92 9.58
C PRO A 280 41.90 -25.92 10.67
N ALA A 281 41.60 -27.09 11.23
CA ALA A 281 40.53 -27.28 12.22
C ALA A 281 40.70 -26.42 13.48
N ASN A 282 41.93 -26.11 13.87
CA ASN A 282 42.24 -25.32 15.06
C ASN A 282 42.27 -23.80 14.81
N HIS A 283 41.99 -23.34 13.59
CA HIS A 283 42.04 -21.92 13.26
C HIS A 283 40.85 -21.15 13.85
N PRO A 284 41.04 -19.94 14.43
CA PRO A 284 39.95 -19.17 15.03
C PRO A 284 38.80 -18.80 14.06
N THR A 285 39.05 -18.83 12.74
CA THR A 285 38.01 -18.55 11.73
C THR A 285 37.21 -19.78 11.31
N ARG A 286 37.61 -20.98 11.73
CA ARG A 286 36.97 -22.24 11.34
C ARG A 286 35.47 -22.29 11.68
N PRO A 287 35.01 -21.89 12.87
CA PRO A 287 33.58 -21.89 13.20
C PRO A 287 32.75 -21.00 12.28
N TYR A 288 33.32 -19.90 11.78
CA TYR A 288 32.64 -18.99 10.86
C TYR A 288 32.51 -19.61 9.46
N VAL A 289 33.53 -20.33 9.00
CA VAL A 289 33.48 -21.07 7.72
C VAL A 289 32.41 -22.16 7.78
N ASP A 290 32.39 -22.94 8.86
CA ASP A 290 31.41 -24.01 9.04
C ASP A 290 29.97 -23.46 9.11
N LEU A 291 29.76 -22.31 9.76
CA LEU A 291 28.47 -21.61 9.78
C LEU A 291 28.01 -21.19 8.37
N ILE A 292 28.94 -20.74 7.51
CA ILE A 292 28.60 -20.38 6.13
C ILE A 292 28.20 -21.62 5.35
N LEU A 293 28.95 -22.71 5.48
CA LEU A 293 28.68 -23.98 4.80
C LEU A 293 27.33 -24.59 5.20
N GLU A 294 26.91 -24.44 6.46
CA GLU A 294 25.61 -24.91 6.93
C GLU A 294 24.44 -24.21 6.21
N LYS A 295 24.60 -22.93 5.88
CA LYS A 295 23.56 -22.11 5.22
C LYS A 295 23.43 -22.34 3.72
N LEU A 296 24.36 -23.06 3.11
CA LEU A 296 24.26 -23.42 1.70
C LEU A 296 23.03 -24.32 1.46
N PRO A 297 22.40 -24.27 0.27
CA PRO A 297 21.30 -25.18 -0.08
C PRO A 297 21.75 -26.65 -0.05
N ASP A 298 20.91 -27.52 0.55
CA ASP A 298 21.21 -28.94 0.77
C ASP A 298 21.49 -29.71 -0.53
N GLU A 299 20.81 -29.34 -1.63
CA GLU A 299 20.99 -29.90 -2.97
C GLU A 299 22.44 -29.84 -3.47
N ARG A 300 23.22 -28.86 -2.99
CA ARG A 300 24.61 -28.64 -3.40
C ARG A 300 25.63 -29.00 -2.32
N LYS A 301 25.20 -29.36 -1.10
CA LYS A 301 26.10 -29.84 -0.02
C LYS A 301 26.77 -31.17 -0.36
N SER A 302 26.08 -32.06 -1.08
CA SER A 302 26.58 -33.40 -1.45
C SER A 302 27.78 -33.35 -2.40
N VAL A 303 27.77 -32.43 -3.36
CA VAL A 303 28.87 -32.21 -4.32
C VAL A 303 30.14 -31.75 -3.59
N THR A 304 30.01 -30.87 -2.60
CA THR A 304 31.12 -30.40 -1.78
C THR A 304 31.68 -31.51 -0.88
N GLN A 305 30.83 -32.37 -0.32
CA GLN A 305 31.26 -33.50 0.52
C GLN A 305 32.06 -34.56 -0.26
N LEU A 306 31.69 -34.82 -1.53
CA LEU A 306 32.43 -35.74 -2.41
C LEU A 306 33.85 -35.25 -2.75
N ARG A 307 34.07 -33.93 -2.82
CA ARG A 307 35.41 -33.35 -3.11
C ARG A 307 36.34 -33.33 -1.89
N ARG A 308 35.82 -33.34 -0.66
CA ARG A 308 36.63 -33.36 0.58
C ARG A 308 37.49 -34.62 0.74
N SER A 309 37.14 -35.72 0.07
CA SER A 309 37.91 -36.97 0.16
C SER A 309 39.14 -37.03 -0.75
N ARG A 310 39.45 -36.00 -1.55
CA ARG A 310 40.42 -36.14 -2.65
C ARG A 310 41.67 -35.24 -2.62
N ASP A 311 41.83 -34.34 -1.65
CA ASP A 311 42.97 -33.42 -1.65
C ASP A 311 43.70 -33.38 -0.30
N ASP A 312 44.82 -34.12 -0.24
CA ASP A 312 45.81 -34.08 0.84
C ASP A 312 46.93 -33.13 0.40
N GLY A 313 46.67 -31.82 0.54
CA GLY A 313 47.57 -30.75 0.14
C GLY A 313 47.75 -29.75 1.26
N ARG A 314 48.85 -29.88 2.03
CA ARG A 314 49.29 -28.89 3.02
C ARG A 314 49.68 -27.57 2.34
N PHE A 315 48.74 -26.63 2.23
CA PHE A 315 49.05 -25.23 1.97
C PHE A 315 48.59 -24.37 3.15
N SER A 316 49.56 -23.90 3.93
CA SER A 316 49.35 -22.86 4.94
C SER A 316 49.40 -21.49 4.25
N ILE A 317 48.23 -20.92 3.94
CA ILE A 317 48.11 -19.53 3.51
C ILE A 317 47.75 -18.67 4.73
N ASP A 318 48.31 -17.46 4.78
CA ASP A 318 47.93 -16.40 5.71
C ASP A 318 46.42 -16.35 5.91
N GLY A 319 46.00 -16.51 7.17
CA GLY A 319 44.60 -16.70 7.53
C GLY A 319 43.72 -15.59 6.97
N ILE A 320 42.67 -15.98 6.25
CA ILE A 320 41.65 -15.05 5.76
C ILE A 320 41.10 -14.24 6.92
N SER A 321 41.18 -12.91 6.79
CA SER A 321 40.67 -12.01 7.81
C SER A 321 39.18 -12.23 8.05
N VAL A 322 38.74 -12.09 9.31
CA VAL A 322 37.31 -12.17 9.68
C VAL A 322 36.46 -11.20 8.85
N LYS A 323 37.01 -10.04 8.49
CA LYS A 323 36.35 -9.05 7.62
C LYS A 323 36.20 -9.56 6.18
N GLY A 324 37.22 -10.21 5.63
CA GLY A 324 37.16 -10.86 4.32
C GLY A 324 36.09 -11.95 4.29
N LEU A 325 36.06 -12.79 5.33
CA LEU A 325 35.07 -13.85 5.46
C LEU A 325 33.63 -13.30 5.64
N ALA A 326 33.46 -12.20 6.38
CA ALA A 326 32.17 -11.52 6.50
C ALA A 326 31.70 -10.93 5.16
N LYS A 327 32.62 -10.39 4.34
CA LYS A 327 32.32 -9.91 2.98
C LYS A 327 31.89 -11.06 2.06
N LEU A 328 32.60 -12.18 2.11
CA LEU A 328 32.24 -13.38 1.34
C LEU A 328 30.87 -13.93 1.77
N HIS A 329 30.63 -14.04 3.09
CA HIS A 329 29.34 -14.46 3.62
C HIS A 329 28.20 -13.55 3.17
N LYS A 330 28.41 -12.22 3.13
CA LYS A 330 27.44 -11.27 2.57
C LYS A 330 27.14 -11.53 1.10
N GLN A 331 28.16 -11.82 0.29
CA GLN A 331 27.98 -12.16 -1.13
C GLN A 331 27.21 -13.47 -1.29
N ILE A 332 27.54 -14.50 -0.52
CA ILE A 332 26.83 -15.79 -0.51
C ILE A 332 25.36 -15.62 -0.12
N ILE A 333 25.04 -14.85 0.93
CA ILE A 333 23.64 -14.58 1.32
C ILE A 333 22.87 -13.94 0.15
N ARG A 334 23.47 -12.93 -0.50
CA ARG A 334 22.84 -12.25 -1.65
C ARG A 334 22.67 -13.18 -2.85
N ALA A 335 23.67 -14.02 -3.14
CA ALA A 335 23.61 -15.01 -4.22
C ALA A 335 22.52 -16.06 -3.96
N ILE A 336 22.42 -16.59 -2.73
CA ILE A 336 21.35 -17.51 -2.33
C ILE A 336 19.96 -16.87 -2.49
N HIS A 337 19.81 -15.61 -2.07
CA HIS A 337 18.55 -14.88 -2.23
C HIS A 337 18.19 -14.71 -3.71
N MET A 338 19.18 -14.39 -4.56
CA MET A 338 18.98 -14.25 -6.00
C MET A 338 18.61 -15.59 -6.65
N TYR A 339 19.37 -16.66 -6.37
CA TYR A 339 19.10 -18.02 -6.86
C TYR A 339 17.68 -18.49 -6.49
N ARG A 340 17.28 -18.37 -5.22
CA ARG A 340 15.93 -18.76 -4.78
C ARG A 340 14.84 -17.93 -5.47
N ARG A 341 15.09 -16.63 -5.66
CA ARG A 341 14.16 -15.73 -6.34
C ARG A 341 13.98 -16.10 -7.81
N THR A 342 15.08 -16.24 -8.55
CA THR A 342 15.03 -16.58 -9.98
C THR A 342 14.46 -17.98 -10.20
N GLN A 343 14.77 -18.93 -9.31
CA GLN A 343 14.17 -20.27 -9.32
C GLN A 343 12.66 -20.23 -9.14
N CYS A 344 12.16 -19.45 -8.16
CA CYS A 344 10.73 -19.29 -7.94
C CYS A 344 10.05 -18.62 -9.14
N GLN A 345 10.66 -17.56 -9.69
CA GLN A 345 10.15 -16.86 -10.88
C GLN A 345 10.09 -17.78 -12.10
N TRP A 346 11.10 -18.64 -12.29
CA TRP A 346 11.13 -19.65 -13.33
C TRP A 346 9.98 -20.66 -13.19
N ASN A 347 9.78 -21.21 -12.00
CA ASN A 347 8.69 -22.16 -11.75
C ASN A 347 7.31 -21.54 -11.98
N MET A 348 7.10 -20.32 -11.49
CA MET A 348 5.86 -19.57 -11.73
C MET A 348 5.64 -19.28 -13.22
N LEU A 349 6.71 -18.99 -13.96
CA LEU A 349 6.63 -18.75 -15.40
C LEU A 349 6.31 -20.03 -16.18
N LEU A 350 6.95 -21.15 -15.85
CA LEU A 350 6.66 -22.44 -16.46
C LEU A 350 5.21 -22.86 -16.23
N GLU A 351 4.69 -22.71 -15.01
CA GLU A 351 3.28 -22.98 -14.71
C GLU A 351 2.35 -22.12 -15.59
N GLN A 352 2.69 -20.86 -15.83
CA GLN A 352 1.94 -20.00 -16.75
C GLN A 352 2.05 -20.48 -18.20
N VAL A 353 3.25 -20.81 -18.68
CA VAL A 353 3.48 -21.31 -20.05
C VAL A 353 2.65 -22.56 -20.29
N PHE A 354 2.77 -23.58 -19.43
CA PHE A 354 2.03 -24.83 -19.56
C PHE A 354 0.52 -24.62 -19.52
N HIS A 355 0.04 -23.74 -18.63
CA HIS A 355 -1.39 -23.41 -18.61
C HIS A 355 -1.87 -22.78 -19.92
N TRP A 356 -1.09 -21.88 -20.52
CA TRP A 356 -1.48 -21.26 -21.80
C TRP A 356 -1.37 -22.22 -22.98
N GLU A 357 -0.37 -23.10 -23.00
CA GLU A 357 -0.27 -24.20 -23.98
C GLU A 357 -1.50 -25.12 -23.90
N ASP A 358 -1.87 -25.53 -22.68
CA ASP A 358 -3.06 -26.35 -22.43
C ASP A 358 -4.34 -25.65 -22.93
N VAL A 359 -4.48 -24.34 -22.70
CA VAL A 359 -5.66 -23.58 -23.17
C VAL A 359 -5.74 -23.57 -24.70
N VAL A 360 -4.61 -23.38 -25.39
CA VAL A 360 -4.56 -23.39 -26.86
C VAL A 360 -4.84 -24.79 -27.40
N ALA A 361 -4.27 -25.83 -26.80
CA ALA A 361 -4.51 -27.22 -27.20
C ALA A 361 -5.98 -27.63 -27.03
N ASN A 362 -6.60 -27.29 -25.89
CA ASN A 362 -7.97 -27.67 -25.56
C ASN A 362 -9.05 -26.88 -26.31
N GLU A 363 -8.71 -25.75 -26.94
CA GLU A 363 -9.66 -25.01 -27.79
C GLU A 363 -10.13 -25.85 -28.99
N SER A 364 -9.26 -26.73 -29.48
CA SER A 364 -9.59 -27.66 -30.58
C SER A 364 -10.38 -28.90 -30.13
N ASN A 365 -10.54 -29.13 -28.83
CA ASN A 365 -11.17 -30.33 -28.29
C ASN A 365 -12.72 -30.27 -28.39
N ARG A 366 -13.32 -31.22 -29.11
CA ARG A 366 -14.78 -31.30 -29.34
C ARG A 366 -15.56 -31.70 -28.09
N GLU A 367 -14.96 -32.45 -27.17
CA GLU A 367 -15.64 -32.96 -25.97
C GLU A 367 -15.84 -31.89 -24.88
N LYS A 368 -15.20 -30.72 -25.04
CA LYS A 368 -15.22 -29.59 -24.07
C LYS A 368 -14.83 -30.02 -22.66
N ILE A 369 -13.91 -30.98 -22.57
CA ILE A 369 -13.29 -31.43 -21.32
C ILE A 369 -11.89 -30.86 -21.30
N PHE A 370 -11.57 -30.06 -20.28
CA PHE A 370 -10.24 -29.47 -20.13
C PHE A 370 -9.23 -30.54 -19.72
N LYS A 371 -8.21 -30.78 -20.56
CA LYS A 371 -7.08 -31.67 -20.27
C LYS A 371 -5.88 -30.84 -19.83
N THR A 372 -5.38 -31.06 -18.63
CA THR A 372 -4.23 -30.32 -18.09
C THR A 372 -2.98 -31.18 -18.14
N SER A 373 -1.87 -30.63 -18.64
CA SER A 373 -0.57 -31.29 -18.69
C SER A 373 0.10 -31.33 -17.31
N VAL A 374 -0.24 -30.38 -16.42
CA VAL A 374 0.26 -30.30 -15.04
C VAL A 374 -0.85 -30.71 -14.06
N LYS A 375 -0.59 -31.72 -13.23
CA LYS A 375 -1.52 -32.11 -12.14
C LYS A 375 -1.55 -31.02 -11.08
N THR A 376 -2.61 -30.23 -11.03
CA THR A 376 -2.82 -29.23 -9.97
C THR A 376 -3.46 -29.88 -8.73
N THR A 377 -2.81 -29.74 -7.57
CA THR A 377 -3.37 -30.16 -6.28
C THR A 377 -4.44 -29.15 -5.85
N LYS A 378 -5.64 -29.24 -6.44
CA LYS A 378 -6.79 -28.41 -6.03
C LYS A 378 -7.35 -28.89 -4.69
N SER A 379 -7.81 -27.95 -3.86
CA SER A 379 -8.49 -28.26 -2.60
C SER A 379 -9.77 -29.08 -2.87
N PRO A 380 -10.22 -29.93 -1.94
CA PRO A 380 -11.40 -30.79 -2.16
C PRO A 380 -12.66 -29.97 -2.48
N PHE A 381 -12.80 -28.78 -1.90
CA PHE A 381 -13.90 -27.86 -2.20
C PHE A 381 -13.82 -27.29 -3.62
N LEU A 382 -12.63 -26.89 -4.09
CA LEU A 382 -12.45 -26.42 -5.47
C LEU A 382 -12.69 -27.54 -6.48
N LYS A 383 -12.31 -28.78 -6.17
CA LYS A 383 -12.57 -29.93 -7.04
C LYS A 383 -14.07 -30.20 -7.23
N PHE A 384 -14.88 -29.95 -6.21
CA PHE A 384 -16.32 -30.10 -6.27
C PHE A 384 -16.97 -29.05 -7.19
N ILE A 385 -16.52 -27.80 -7.10
CA ILE A 385 -17.08 -26.68 -7.90
C ILE A 385 -16.53 -26.67 -9.32
N GLN A 386 -15.25 -26.99 -9.50
CA GLN A 386 -14.52 -26.85 -10.76
C GLN A 386 -14.47 -28.18 -11.51
N THR A 387 -15.64 -28.58 -12.04
CA THR A 387 -15.74 -29.72 -12.96
C THR A 387 -14.95 -29.42 -14.25
N PRO A 388 -14.27 -30.39 -14.90
CA PRO A 388 -13.44 -30.15 -16.09
C PRO A 388 -14.18 -29.53 -17.28
N LYS A 389 -15.51 -29.67 -17.34
CA LYS A 389 -16.36 -28.95 -18.31
C LYS A 389 -16.47 -27.46 -17.99
N ILE A 390 -16.71 -27.11 -16.73
CA ILE A 390 -16.76 -25.71 -16.25
C ILE A 390 -15.41 -25.04 -16.47
N GLU A 391 -14.32 -25.77 -16.22
CA GLU A 391 -12.96 -25.29 -16.45
C GLU A 391 -12.69 -24.98 -17.93
N TRP A 392 -13.20 -25.81 -18.85
CA TRP A 392 -13.13 -25.52 -20.28
C TRP A 392 -13.91 -24.26 -20.66
N TYR A 393 -15.18 -24.14 -20.23
CA TYR A 393 -16.00 -22.96 -20.52
C TYR A 393 -15.39 -21.67 -19.94
N TRP A 394 -14.84 -21.75 -18.73
CA TRP A 394 -14.12 -20.63 -18.12
C TRP A 394 -12.90 -20.24 -18.95
N ASN A 395 -11.96 -21.16 -19.15
CA ASN A 395 -10.65 -20.84 -19.73
C ASN A 395 -10.68 -20.57 -21.23
N CYS A 396 -11.50 -21.30 -22.00
CA CYS A 396 -11.51 -21.20 -23.45
C CYS A 396 -12.46 -20.11 -23.99
N MET A 397 -13.54 -19.79 -23.26
CA MET A 397 -14.61 -18.89 -23.73
C MET A 397 -14.85 -17.69 -22.81
N LEU A 398 -15.33 -17.92 -21.58
CA LEU A 398 -15.83 -16.84 -20.70
C LEU A 398 -14.72 -15.86 -20.26
N ARG A 399 -13.52 -16.38 -19.96
CA ARG A 399 -12.36 -15.57 -19.51
C ARG A 399 -12.02 -14.43 -20.48
N ASN A 400 -12.10 -14.68 -21.79
CA ASN A 400 -11.81 -13.66 -22.80
C ASN A 400 -12.83 -12.51 -22.75
N TRP A 401 -14.12 -12.82 -22.63
CA TRP A 401 -15.17 -11.82 -22.50
C TRP A 401 -15.03 -11.01 -21.20
N VAL A 402 -14.79 -11.70 -20.08
CA VAL A 402 -14.57 -11.05 -18.78
C VAL A 402 -13.40 -10.08 -18.84
N TYR A 403 -12.24 -10.48 -19.40
CA TYR A 403 -11.08 -9.60 -19.51
C TYR A 403 -11.27 -8.46 -20.50
N ARG A 404 -12.03 -8.64 -21.58
CA ARG A 404 -12.38 -7.55 -22.50
C ARG A 404 -13.27 -6.51 -21.83
N THR A 405 -14.35 -6.95 -21.18
CA THR A 405 -15.26 -6.06 -20.46
C THR A 405 -14.51 -5.33 -19.33
N LEU A 406 -13.70 -6.05 -18.54
CA LEU A 406 -12.90 -5.45 -17.49
C LEU A 406 -11.90 -4.44 -18.04
N CYS A 407 -11.23 -4.75 -19.16
CA CYS A 407 -10.34 -3.79 -19.83
C CYS A 407 -11.08 -2.49 -20.20
N VAL A 408 -12.25 -2.57 -20.82
CA VAL A 408 -13.03 -1.38 -21.21
C VAL A 408 -13.42 -0.57 -19.98
N VAL A 409 -13.94 -1.23 -18.94
CA VAL A 409 -14.30 -0.57 -17.68
C VAL A 409 -13.09 0.13 -17.06
N LEU A 410 -11.95 -0.54 -16.99
CA LEU A 410 -10.73 0.04 -16.43
C LEU A 410 -10.15 1.16 -17.29
N SER A 411 -10.22 1.08 -18.62
CA SER A 411 -9.79 2.17 -19.51
C SER A 411 -10.67 3.42 -19.36
N VAL A 412 -11.99 3.24 -19.26
CA VAL A 412 -12.93 4.33 -18.97
C VAL A 412 -12.63 4.92 -17.60
N PHE A 413 -12.43 4.07 -16.59
CA PHE A 413 -12.06 4.50 -15.26
C PHE A 413 -10.75 5.31 -15.25
N SER A 414 -9.73 4.86 -15.97
CA SER A 414 -8.47 5.59 -16.10
C SER A 414 -8.65 6.95 -16.76
N ALA A 415 -9.48 7.05 -17.80
CA ALA A 415 -9.81 8.32 -18.44
C ALA A 415 -10.54 9.27 -17.48
N ILE A 416 -11.48 8.74 -16.67
CA ILE A 416 -12.19 9.51 -15.63
C ILE A 416 -11.20 10.05 -14.60
N VAL A 417 -10.25 9.23 -14.12
CA VAL A 417 -9.21 9.65 -13.18
C VAL A 417 -8.37 10.80 -13.73
N VAL A 418 -7.83 10.63 -14.95
CA VAL A 418 -7.01 11.68 -15.59
C VAL A 418 -7.84 12.95 -15.82
N TRP A 419 -9.07 12.80 -16.30
CA TRP A 419 -9.98 13.93 -16.50
C TRP A 419 -10.23 14.69 -15.21
N SER A 420 -10.50 13.97 -14.12
CA SER A 420 -10.75 14.57 -12.82
C SER A 420 -9.52 15.29 -12.26
N GLU A 421 -8.30 14.77 -12.45
CA GLU A 421 -7.08 15.48 -12.02
C GLU A 421 -6.82 16.75 -12.87
N LEU A 422 -7.10 16.72 -14.18
CA LEU A 422 -6.92 17.87 -15.06
C LEU A 422 -7.94 18.98 -14.81
N THR A 423 -9.20 18.60 -14.59
CA THR A 423 -10.32 19.53 -14.39
C THR A 423 -10.48 19.99 -12.96
N PHE A 424 -9.68 19.45 -12.04
CA PHE A 424 -9.79 19.72 -10.61
C PHE A 424 -9.67 21.20 -10.25
N PHE A 425 -8.81 21.95 -10.94
CA PHE A 425 -8.56 23.37 -10.65
C PHE A 425 -9.71 24.29 -11.10
N THR A 426 -10.67 23.80 -11.90
CA THR A 426 -11.83 24.57 -12.36
C THR A 426 -12.98 24.44 -11.35
N GLN A 427 -13.12 25.43 -10.47
CA GLN A 427 -14.13 25.44 -9.41
C GLN A 427 -15.55 25.72 -9.94
N SER A 428 -15.69 26.52 -11.00
CA SER A 428 -16.98 26.83 -11.62
C SER A 428 -16.86 26.91 -13.15
N PRO A 429 -17.58 26.07 -13.92
CA PRO A 429 -18.42 24.94 -13.50
C PRO A 429 -17.61 23.75 -12.96
N THR A 430 -18.18 22.94 -12.06
CA THR A 430 -17.51 21.72 -11.56
C THR A 430 -17.45 20.65 -12.67
N LEU A 431 -16.29 20.51 -13.30
CA LEU A 431 -16.07 19.58 -14.42
C LEU A 431 -15.52 18.20 -13.99
N SER A 432 -15.01 18.08 -12.76
CA SER A 432 -14.51 16.81 -12.21
C SER A 432 -15.68 15.86 -11.94
N ILE A 433 -15.62 14.67 -12.53
CA ILE A 433 -16.67 13.64 -12.42
C ILE A 433 -16.82 13.17 -10.97
N PHE A 434 -15.71 12.98 -10.24
CA PHE A 434 -15.77 12.63 -8.82
C PHE A 434 -16.38 13.75 -7.97
N ALA A 435 -16.10 15.01 -8.28
CA ALA A 435 -16.71 16.14 -7.59
C ALA A 435 -18.24 16.17 -7.80
N LEU A 436 -18.71 15.87 -9.01
CA LEU A 436 -20.14 15.74 -9.31
C LEU A 436 -20.79 14.58 -8.55
N PHE A 437 -20.13 13.41 -8.48
CA PHE A 437 -20.60 12.28 -7.68
C PHE A 437 -20.74 12.63 -6.20
N ILE A 438 -19.74 13.31 -5.62
CA ILE A 438 -19.76 13.72 -4.22
C ILE A 438 -20.85 14.78 -3.98
N LYS A 439 -20.99 15.76 -4.87
CA LYS A 439 -22.04 16.80 -4.77
C LYS A 439 -23.44 16.19 -4.85
N SER A 440 -23.64 15.25 -5.77
CA SER A 440 -24.90 14.51 -5.90
C SER A 440 -25.19 13.62 -4.70
N ALA A 441 -24.16 12.97 -4.13
CA ALA A 441 -24.30 12.18 -2.92
C ALA A 441 -24.59 13.04 -1.68
N LYS A 442 -23.98 14.23 -1.57
CA LYS A 442 -24.31 15.24 -0.54
C LYS A 442 -25.78 15.66 -0.63
N ALA A 443 -26.28 15.92 -1.84
CA ALA A 443 -27.65 16.36 -2.07
C ALA A 443 -28.71 15.30 -1.69
N ASN A 444 -28.41 14.02 -1.89
CA ASN A 444 -29.36 12.92 -1.60
C ASN A 444 -29.16 12.27 -0.21
N TYR A 445 -28.25 12.79 0.64
CA TYR A 445 -27.85 12.19 1.92
C TYR A 445 -27.49 10.70 1.87
N ASN A 446 -27.17 10.18 0.68
CA ASN A 446 -26.88 8.76 0.44
C ASN A 446 -25.40 8.45 0.68
N TYR A 447 -24.90 8.76 1.87
CA TYR A 447 -23.53 8.41 2.30
C TYR A 447 -23.26 6.90 2.30
N ILE A 448 -24.34 6.11 2.35
CA ILE A 448 -24.31 4.65 2.22
C ILE A 448 -23.74 4.21 0.87
N LEU A 449 -23.96 4.96 -0.22
CA LEU A 449 -23.41 4.62 -1.53
C LEU A 449 -21.88 4.81 -1.56
N ILE A 450 -21.39 5.89 -0.95
CA ILE A 450 -19.95 6.17 -0.80
C ILE A 450 -19.29 5.09 0.07
N GLU A 451 -19.94 4.69 1.18
CA GLU A 451 -19.44 3.64 2.07
C GLU A 451 -19.53 2.24 1.43
N LYS A 452 -20.60 1.91 0.68
CA LYS A 452 -20.81 0.57 0.09
C LYS A 452 -20.03 0.33 -1.19
N CYS A 453 -19.73 1.35 -2.00
CA CYS A 453 -18.86 1.20 -3.18
C CYS A 453 -17.46 0.67 -2.81
N ASN A 454 -17.03 0.85 -1.56
CA ASN A 454 -15.77 0.31 -1.02
C ASN A 454 -15.88 -1.12 -0.46
N LYS A 455 -17.10 -1.64 -0.24
CA LYS A 455 -17.36 -2.86 0.54
C LYS A 455 -17.41 -4.13 -0.32
N PHE A 456 -17.12 -4.03 -1.61
CA PHE A 456 -17.07 -5.17 -2.53
C PHE A 456 -15.62 -5.62 -2.74
N LEU A 457 -15.05 -6.40 -1.80
CA LEU A 457 -14.01 -7.43 -2.06
C LEU A 457 -13.88 -8.32 -0.80
N PRO A 458 -13.70 -9.68 -0.91
CA PRO A 458 -13.01 -10.36 -1.99
C PRO A 458 -13.69 -11.57 -2.68
N LEU A 459 -13.51 -11.65 -4.02
CA LEU A 459 -13.56 -12.91 -4.78
C LEU A 459 -12.15 -13.55 -4.77
N LYS A 460 -12.09 -14.81 -4.35
CA LYS A 460 -10.92 -15.41 -3.70
C LYS A 460 -9.82 -15.95 -4.63
N ASP A 461 -9.99 -16.02 -5.95
CA ASP A 461 -9.22 -17.02 -6.70
C ASP A 461 -8.25 -16.54 -7.78
N HIS A 462 -7.99 -15.24 -7.98
CA HIS A 462 -6.87 -14.82 -8.85
C HIS A 462 -6.13 -13.57 -8.35
N ILE A 463 -4.82 -13.73 -8.19
CA ILE A 463 -3.82 -12.70 -7.80
C ILE A 463 -3.95 -11.42 -8.63
N TYR A 464 -4.28 -11.53 -9.92
CA TYR A 464 -4.45 -10.38 -10.80
C TYR A 464 -5.69 -9.52 -10.48
N CYS A 465 -6.73 -10.11 -9.90
CA CYS A 465 -7.94 -9.37 -9.50
C CYS A 465 -7.65 -8.52 -8.26
N TYR A 466 -6.89 -9.04 -7.30
CA TYR A 466 -6.46 -8.29 -6.12
C TYR A 466 -5.57 -7.10 -6.48
N ASP A 467 -4.60 -7.27 -7.39
CA ASP A 467 -3.75 -6.16 -7.85
C ASP A 467 -4.58 -5.10 -8.60
N CYS A 468 -5.54 -5.51 -9.44
CA CYS A 468 -6.40 -4.58 -10.18
C CYS A 468 -7.39 -3.84 -9.28
N ILE A 469 -8.02 -4.51 -8.32
CA ILE A 469 -8.93 -3.85 -7.38
C ILE A 469 -8.16 -2.99 -6.39
N PHE A 470 -7.06 -3.47 -5.81
CA PHE A 470 -6.24 -2.67 -4.91
C PHE A 470 -5.75 -1.40 -5.59
N VAL A 471 -5.29 -1.49 -6.85
CA VAL A 471 -4.93 -0.32 -7.65
C VAL A 471 -6.16 0.55 -7.95
N CYS A 472 -7.30 0.00 -8.39
CA CYS A 472 -8.53 0.80 -8.61
C CYS A 472 -9.04 1.51 -7.36
N VAL A 473 -8.98 0.86 -6.20
CA VAL A 473 -9.35 1.40 -4.90
C VAL A 473 -8.37 2.50 -4.51
N CYS A 474 -7.06 2.26 -4.58
CA CYS A 474 -6.04 3.29 -4.34
C CYS A 474 -6.16 4.48 -5.32
N LEU A 475 -6.51 4.26 -6.59
CA LEU A 475 -6.72 5.29 -7.61
C LEU A 475 -8.00 6.10 -7.36
N LEU A 476 -9.12 5.42 -7.08
CA LEU A 476 -10.38 6.05 -6.63
C LEU A 476 -10.13 6.98 -5.44
N TYR A 477 -9.28 6.54 -4.50
CA TYR A 477 -9.05 7.26 -3.26
C TYR A 477 -7.99 8.36 -3.34
N CYS A 478 -6.95 8.20 -4.15
CA CYS A 478 -5.95 9.24 -4.31
C CYS A 478 -6.54 10.48 -5.01
N VAL A 479 -7.38 10.24 -6.02
CA VAL A 479 -8.16 11.28 -6.69
C VAL A 479 -9.21 11.86 -5.74
N SER A 480 -9.95 11.02 -5.00
CA SER A 480 -10.96 11.51 -4.04
C SER A 480 -10.35 12.37 -2.92
N ASN A 481 -9.18 12.04 -2.36
CA ASN A 481 -8.57 12.77 -1.24
C ASN A 481 -8.14 14.20 -1.63
N LYS A 482 -7.50 14.36 -2.79
CA LYS A 482 -7.19 15.69 -3.34
C LYS A 482 -8.46 16.48 -3.63
N ASN A 483 -9.44 15.83 -4.29
CA ASN A 483 -10.70 16.48 -4.67
C ASN A 483 -11.49 16.97 -3.46
N ILE A 484 -11.50 16.20 -2.37
CA ILE A 484 -12.27 16.46 -1.17
C ILE A 484 -11.65 17.57 -0.32
N LYS A 485 -10.33 17.58 -0.10
CA LYS A 485 -9.71 18.65 0.72
C LYS A 485 -9.96 20.05 0.16
N LEU A 486 -9.95 20.24 -1.16
CA LEU A 486 -10.11 21.57 -1.76
C LEU A 486 -11.58 21.97 -1.96
N LEU A 487 -12.48 21.01 -2.23
CA LEU A 487 -13.93 21.24 -2.21
C LEU A 487 -14.44 21.58 -0.80
N LEU A 488 -13.80 21.05 0.24
CA LEU A 488 -14.15 21.34 1.63
C LEU A 488 -13.43 22.57 2.22
N LEU A 489 -12.31 23.01 1.62
CA LEU A 489 -11.55 24.21 2.00
C LEU A 489 -11.87 25.45 1.15
N SER A 490 -12.70 25.33 0.11
CA SER A 490 -13.17 26.50 -0.64
C SER A 490 -14.06 27.34 0.28
N PRO A 491 -13.68 28.60 0.61
CA PRO A 491 -14.58 29.48 1.32
C PRO A 491 -15.82 29.67 0.45
N SER A 492 -17.00 29.53 1.05
CA SER A 492 -18.23 30.02 0.46
C SER A 492 -17.97 31.41 -0.07
N SER A 493 -18.20 31.57 -1.37
CA SER A 493 -18.07 32.81 -2.13
C SER A 493 -18.28 34.06 -1.26
N SER A 494 -17.27 34.92 -1.31
CA SER A 494 -17.42 36.36 -1.16
C SER A 494 -18.76 36.85 -1.71
N ASN A 495 -19.61 37.30 -0.80
CA ASN A 495 -20.50 38.44 -0.99
C ASN A 495 -20.27 39.39 0.17
#